data_AF-A0A395IED9-F1
#
_entry.id   AF-A0A395IED9-F1
#
_cell.length_a   1.000
_cell.length_b   1.000
_cell.length_c   1.000
_cell.angle_alpha   90.00
_cell.angle_beta   90.00
_cell.angle_gamma   90.00
#
_symmetry.space_group_name_H-M   'P 1'
#
loop_
_entity.id
_entity.type
_entity.pdbx_description
1 polymer ?
#
loop_
_entity_poly.entity_id
_entity_poly.type
_entity_poly.pdbx_seq_one_letter_code
_entity_poly.pdbx_strand_id
1 'polypeptide(L)'
;MRSLEESRARWQVTMKSATSLAELKKSVRLDGEDSPCKGGLRSICWKTFLLFQNTEVTTWARGLEDSRSAYTSLREHFLRFIEHPHELGSSLDPLDDDKHSPWNTLRKDEEIRAEIFQDIERCMPDEPYFRQTDTQRFMLDVLFIFCKINQDVGYRQGMHEILAPILWVVEQDSIDPRDINGDTTESEKQTHQTRS
;
A
#
# COMPACT_ATOMS: atom_id res chain seq x y z
N MET A 1 -2.08 8.21 12.65
CA MET A 1 -1.93 6.84 13.19
C MET A 1 -2.73 6.70 14.47
N ARG A 2 -3.33 5.53 14.69
CA ARG A 2 -4.16 5.20 15.86
C ARG A 2 -3.34 4.49 16.93
N SER A 3 -3.84 4.53 18.16
CA SER A 3 -3.28 3.72 19.24
C SER A 3 -3.60 2.24 19.04
N LEU A 4 -2.80 1.38 19.68
CA LEU A 4 -3.05 -0.06 19.66
C LEU A 4 -4.39 -0.43 20.31
N GLU A 5 -4.77 0.23 21.41
CA GLU A 5 -6.02 -0.03 22.12
C GLU A 5 -7.25 0.31 21.24
N GLU A 6 -7.25 1.49 20.62
CA GLU A 6 -8.30 1.90 19.69
C GLU A 6 -8.41 0.91 18.51
N SER A 7 -7.26 0.52 17.95
CA SER A 7 -7.20 -0.41 16.83
C SER A 7 -7.73 -1.80 17.19
N ARG A 8 -7.44 -2.30 18.41
CA ARG A 8 -8.00 -3.56 18.93
C ARG A 8 -9.52 -3.48 19.08
N ALA A 9 -10.06 -2.38 19.62
CA ALA A 9 -11.51 -2.21 19.76
C ALA A 9 -12.22 -2.22 18.39
N ARG A 10 -11.70 -1.48 17.40
CA ARG A 10 -12.25 -1.44 16.04
C ARG A 10 -12.09 -2.78 15.31
N TRP A 11 -11.01 -3.51 15.55
CA TRP A 11 -10.83 -4.87 15.04
C TRP A 11 -11.95 -5.81 15.52
N GLN A 12 -12.33 -5.75 16.80
CA GLN A 12 -13.43 -6.57 17.32
C GLN A 12 -14.77 -6.25 16.62
N VAL A 13 -15.03 -4.97 16.33
CA VAL A 13 -16.22 -4.56 15.56
C VAL A 13 -16.19 -5.16 14.16
N THR A 14 -15.05 -5.10 13.46
CA THR A 14 -14.90 -5.70 12.12
C THR A 14 -15.13 -7.21 12.16
N MET A 15 -14.52 -7.92 13.12
CA MET A 15 -14.57 -9.38 13.17
C MET A 15 -15.95 -9.91 13.55
N LYS A 16 -16.74 -9.20 14.37
CA LYS A 16 -18.13 -9.55 14.63
C LYS A 16 -18.98 -9.66 13.36
N SER A 17 -18.67 -8.84 12.35
CA SER A 17 -19.36 -8.86 11.06
C SER A 17 -18.69 -9.78 10.02
N ALA A 18 -17.49 -10.27 10.27
CA ALA A 18 -16.70 -11.08 9.34
C ALA A 18 -16.93 -12.59 9.50
N THR A 19 -18.12 -13.03 9.92
CA THR A 19 -18.48 -14.46 10.02
C THR A 19 -18.50 -15.14 8.65
N SER A 20 -18.95 -14.41 7.63
CA SER A 20 -18.86 -14.80 6.22
C SER A 20 -18.69 -13.57 5.35
N LEU A 21 -18.21 -13.76 4.12
CA LEU A 21 -18.07 -12.66 3.16
C LEU A 21 -19.43 -12.00 2.84
N ALA A 22 -20.52 -12.78 2.83
CA ALA A 22 -21.87 -12.28 2.54
C ALA A 22 -22.38 -11.39 3.67
N GLU A 23 -22.21 -11.81 4.93
CA GLU A 23 -22.59 -11.00 6.10
C GLU A 23 -21.74 -9.73 6.17
N LEU A 24 -20.43 -9.82 5.95
CA LEU A 24 -19.58 -8.63 5.93
C LEU A 24 -20.04 -7.65 4.84
N LYS A 25 -20.37 -8.12 3.62
CA LYS A 25 -20.92 -7.30 2.54
C LYS A 25 -22.26 -6.65 2.90
N LYS A 26 -23.11 -7.34 3.68
CA LYS A 26 -24.39 -6.81 4.15
C LYS A 26 -24.17 -5.73 5.21
N SER A 27 -23.31 -5.99 6.20
CA SER A 27 -23.04 -5.08 7.31
C SER A 27 -22.40 -3.76 6.86
N VAL A 28 -21.51 -3.78 5.87
CA VAL A 28 -20.89 -2.53 5.36
C VAL A 28 -21.86 -1.64 4.59
N ARG A 29 -23.00 -2.18 4.12
CA ARG A 29 -24.05 -1.40 3.44
C ARG A 29 -24.98 -0.69 4.42
N LEU A 30 -24.96 -1.07 5.69
CA LEU A 30 -25.73 -0.39 6.72
C LEU A 30 -25.05 0.92 7.06
N ASP A 31 -25.81 2.02 7.03
CA ASP A 31 -25.27 3.37 7.24
C ASP A 31 -25.34 3.81 8.72
N GLY A 32 -25.08 2.88 9.65
CA GLY A 32 -25.09 3.11 11.09
C GLY A 32 -23.68 3.16 11.70
N GLU A 33 -23.56 3.66 12.93
CA GLU A 33 -22.31 3.63 13.73
C GLU A 33 -21.77 2.21 13.92
N ASP A 34 -22.65 1.20 13.94
CA ASP A 34 -22.30 -0.22 14.01
C ASP A 34 -21.68 -0.77 12.71
N SER A 35 -21.65 0.04 11.64
CA SER A 35 -21.02 -0.37 10.38
C SER A 35 -19.53 -0.65 10.57
N PRO A 36 -19.01 -1.79 10.10
CA PRO A 36 -17.58 -2.07 10.10
C PRO A 36 -16.73 -1.03 9.37
N CYS A 37 -17.33 -0.20 8.51
CA CYS A 37 -16.65 0.90 7.82
C CYS A 37 -16.55 2.20 8.65
N LYS A 38 -17.37 2.38 9.69
CA LYS A 38 -17.37 3.54 10.58
C LYS A 38 -16.78 3.19 11.94
N GLY A 39 -17.39 2.25 12.65
CA GLY A 39 -16.93 1.77 13.97
C GLY A 39 -15.80 0.74 13.90
N GLY A 40 -15.56 0.14 12.74
CA GLY A 40 -14.50 -0.86 12.52
C GLY A 40 -13.35 -0.38 11.64
N LEU A 41 -12.45 -1.31 11.30
CA LEU A 41 -11.32 -1.07 10.39
C LEU A 41 -11.75 -1.23 8.93
N ARG A 42 -11.92 -0.10 8.24
CA ARG A 42 -12.33 -0.04 6.83
C ARG A 42 -11.28 -0.65 5.90
N SER A 43 -9.99 -0.45 6.21
CA SER A 43 -8.87 -1.04 5.47
C SER A 43 -8.90 -2.57 5.49
N ILE A 44 -9.33 -3.18 6.60
CA ILE A 44 -9.49 -4.64 6.70
C ILE A 44 -10.67 -5.09 5.84
N CYS A 45 -11.80 -4.39 5.88
CA CYS A 45 -12.94 -4.70 5.00
C CYS A 45 -12.51 -4.69 3.52
N TRP A 46 -11.74 -3.68 3.11
CA TRP A 46 -11.25 -3.56 1.74
C TRP A 46 -10.27 -4.69 1.39
N LYS A 47 -9.33 -5.03 2.27
CA LYS A 47 -8.42 -6.17 2.06
C LYS A 47 -9.19 -7.50 1.96
N THR A 48 -10.22 -7.70 2.78
CA THR A 48 -11.11 -8.86 2.70
C THR A 48 -11.81 -8.94 1.35
N PHE A 49 -12.31 -7.83 0.80
CA PHE A 49 -13.03 -7.85 -0.48
C PHE A 49 -12.12 -7.90 -1.70
N LEU A 50 -10.98 -7.20 -1.66
CA LEU A 50 -10.13 -6.98 -2.82
C LEU A 50 -8.96 -7.97 -2.91
N LEU A 51 -8.43 -8.44 -1.78
CA LEU A 51 -7.25 -9.31 -1.74
C LEU A 51 -7.59 -10.75 -1.36
N PHE A 52 -8.24 -10.96 -0.21
CA PHE A 52 -8.41 -12.32 0.32
C PHE A 52 -9.63 -13.03 -0.25
N GLN A 53 -10.71 -12.28 -0.49
CA GLN A 53 -12.02 -12.80 -0.92
C GLN A 53 -12.60 -13.89 0.01
N ASN A 54 -12.11 -13.96 1.24
CA ASN A 54 -12.53 -14.90 2.28
C ASN A 54 -12.41 -14.26 3.67
N THR A 55 -13.06 -14.84 4.67
CA THR A 55 -13.00 -14.40 6.07
C THR A 55 -12.10 -15.28 6.95
N GLU A 56 -11.26 -16.12 6.35
CA GLU A 56 -10.35 -17.03 7.05
C GLU A 56 -9.05 -16.30 7.44
N VAL A 57 -9.12 -15.56 8.55
CA VAL A 57 -8.05 -14.65 9.03
C VAL A 57 -6.69 -15.33 9.20
N THR A 58 -6.66 -16.64 9.51
CA THR A 58 -5.43 -17.42 9.67
C THR A 58 -4.57 -17.47 8.41
N THR A 59 -5.18 -17.33 7.23
CA THR A 59 -4.48 -17.34 5.93
C THR A 59 -3.97 -15.97 5.51
N TRP A 60 -4.52 -14.90 6.09
CA TRP A 60 -4.28 -13.53 5.64
C TRP A 60 -2.83 -13.08 5.80
N ALA A 61 -2.19 -13.46 6.91
CA ALA A 61 -0.81 -13.09 7.18
C ALA A 61 0.14 -13.59 6.08
N ARG A 62 0.01 -14.88 5.70
CA ARG A 62 0.80 -15.49 4.63
C ARG A 62 0.50 -14.85 3.27
N GLY A 63 -0.79 -14.68 2.93
CA GLY A 63 -1.16 -14.04 1.67
C GLY A 63 -0.63 -12.60 1.52
N LEU A 64 -0.57 -11.85 2.62
CA LEU A 64 0.06 -10.52 2.63
C LEU A 64 1.58 -10.58 2.47
N GLU A 65 2.25 -11.54 3.11
CA GLU A 65 3.69 -11.73 2.98
C GLU A 65 4.07 -12.07 1.53
N ASP A 66 3.36 -13.02 0.92
CA ASP A 66 3.57 -13.41 -0.47
C ASP A 66 3.35 -12.22 -1.43
N SER A 67 2.26 -11.47 -1.23
CA SER A 67 1.94 -10.29 -2.05
C SER A 67 2.97 -9.17 -1.91
N ARG A 68 3.46 -8.91 -0.68
CA ARG A 68 4.49 -7.91 -0.41
C ARG A 68 5.82 -8.31 -1.02
N SER A 69 6.20 -9.58 -0.89
CA SER A 69 7.42 -10.13 -1.51
C SER A 69 7.38 -9.97 -3.03
N ALA A 70 6.27 -10.36 -3.66
CA ALA A 70 6.08 -10.19 -5.10
C ALA A 70 6.19 -8.71 -5.52
N TYR A 71 5.56 -7.79 -4.78
CA TYR A 71 5.67 -6.36 -5.06
C TYR A 71 7.11 -5.84 -4.90
N THR A 72 7.84 -6.26 -3.85
CA THR A 72 9.24 -5.90 -3.65
C THR A 72 10.09 -6.32 -4.85
N SER A 73 9.93 -7.55 -5.34
CA SER A 73 10.66 -8.01 -6.54
C SER A 73 10.30 -7.21 -7.81
N LEU A 74 9.03 -6.87 -8.01
CA LEU A 74 8.62 -6.03 -9.15
C LEU A 74 9.21 -4.62 -9.04
N ARG A 75 9.20 -4.05 -7.84
CA ARG A 75 9.76 -2.73 -7.57
C ARG A 75 11.26 -2.70 -7.86
N GLU A 76 12.02 -3.64 -7.30
CA GLU A 76 13.45 -3.80 -7.54
C GLU A 76 13.77 -3.96 -9.04
N HIS A 77 12.98 -4.77 -9.74
CA HIS A 77 13.19 -5.01 -11.17
C HIS A 77 12.92 -3.76 -12.03
N PHE A 78 11.75 -3.13 -11.86
CA PHE A 78 11.31 -2.03 -12.74
C PHE A 78 11.92 -0.69 -12.38
N LEU A 79 12.33 -0.47 -11.13
CA LEU A 79 12.97 0.78 -10.71
C LEU A 79 14.50 0.71 -10.72
N ARG A 80 15.09 -0.45 -11.03
CA ARG A 80 16.53 -0.68 -11.01
C ARG A 80 17.33 0.47 -11.61
N PHE A 81 17.02 0.87 -12.84
CA PHE A 81 17.76 1.90 -13.55
C PHE A 81 17.38 3.34 -13.17
N ILE A 82 16.19 3.52 -12.60
CA ILE A 82 15.77 4.81 -12.02
C ILE A 82 16.53 5.06 -10.71
N GLU A 83 16.69 4.04 -9.87
CA GLU A 83 17.36 4.14 -8.56
C GLU A 83 18.88 3.98 -8.68
N HIS A 84 19.35 3.23 -9.67
CA HIS A 84 20.77 2.97 -9.92
C HIS A 84 21.16 3.27 -11.38
N PRO A 85 21.15 4.55 -11.82
CA PRO A 85 21.49 4.92 -13.20
C PRO A 85 22.91 4.50 -13.64
N HIS A 86 23.83 4.35 -12.69
CA HIS A 86 25.21 3.92 -12.96
C HIS A 86 25.31 2.47 -13.49
N GLU A 87 24.28 1.64 -13.29
CA GLU A 87 24.24 0.27 -13.78
C GLU A 87 23.93 0.16 -15.28
N LEU A 88 23.53 1.24 -15.95
CA LEU A 88 23.33 1.24 -17.40
C LEU A 88 24.62 0.96 -18.19
N GLY A 89 25.78 1.04 -17.54
CA GLY A 89 27.07 0.77 -18.14
C GLY A 89 27.60 1.96 -18.95
N SER A 90 28.83 2.38 -18.65
CA SER A 90 29.52 3.47 -19.35
C SER A 90 29.86 3.17 -20.83
N SER A 91 29.54 1.96 -21.34
CA SER A 91 29.92 1.51 -22.69
C SER A 91 28.76 1.44 -23.69
N LEU A 92 27.54 1.78 -23.30
CA LEU A 92 26.39 1.84 -24.20
C LEU A 92 26.12 3.30 -24.54
N ASP A 93 26.06 3.62 -25.84
CA ASP A 93 25.79 4.98 -26.30
C ASP A 93 24.39 5.43 -25.81
N PRO A 94 24.28 6.52 -25.02
CA PRO A 94 22.99 7.06 -24.57
C PRO A 94 22.05 7.48 -25.71
N LEU A 95 22.60 7.66 -26.91
CA LEU A 95 21.89 8.02 -28.14
C LEU A 95 21.71 6.82 -29.09
N ASP A 96 22.01 5.59 -28.65
CA ASP A 96 21.78 4.40 -29.48
C ASP A 96 20.29 4.26 -29.83
N ASP A 97 20.02 4.18 -31.14
CA ASP A 97 18.68 3.98 -31.71
C ASP A 97 18.20 2.51 -31.58
N ASP A 98 19.00 1.62 -31.00
CA ASP A 98 18.54 0.26 -30.67
C ASP A 98 17.32 0.32 -29.74
N LYS A 99 16.17 -0.14 -30.25
CA LYS A 99 14.90 -0.21 -29.51
C LYS A 99 15.00 -1.01 -28.21
N HIS A 100 15.99 -1.89 -28.08
CA HIS A 100 16.24 -2.71 -26.90
C HIS A 100 17.32 -2.14 -25.97
N SER A 101 17.88 -0.96 -26.29
CA SER A 101 18.83 -0.27 -25.42
C SER A 101 18.22 0.04 -24.04
N PRO A 102 18.95 -0.22 -22.95
CA PRO A 102 18.55 0.19 -21.60
C PRO A 102 18.22 1.68 -21.50
N TRP A 103 18.90 2.53 -22.28
CA TRP A 103 18.65 3.97 -22.33
C TRP A 103 17.27 4.31 -22.88
N ASN A 104 16.83 3.59 -23.91
CA ASN A 104 15.50 3.79 -24.49
C ASN A 104 14.39 3.31 -23.54
N THR A 105 14.67 2.28 -22.73
CA THR A 105 13.74 1.85 -21.68
C THR A 105 13.68 2.88 -20.54
N LEU A 106 14.83 3.36 -20.06
CA LEU A 106 14.90 4.36 -19.01
C LEU A 106 14.16 5.65 -19.39
N ARG A 107 14.38 6.16 -20.61
CA ARG A 107 13.71 7.39 -21.08
C ARG A 107 12.19 7.23 -21.10
N LYS A 108 11.68 6.12 -21.61
CA LYS A 108 10.23 5.81 -21.59
C LYS A 108 9.70 5.69 -20.16
N ASP A 109 10.48 5.10 -19.27
CA ASP A 109 10.09 4.96 -17.87
C ASP A 109 10.05 6.32 -17.16
N GLU A 110 11.00 7.21 -17.44
CA GLU A 110 10.99 8.60 -16.97
C GLU A 110 9.81 9.40 -17.53
N GLU A 111 9.47 9.23 -18.81
CA GLU A 111 8.30 9.86 -19.44
C GLU A 111 7.00 9.46 -18.74
N ILE A 112 6.78 8.15 -18.53
CA ILE A 112 5.60 7.62 -17.82
C ILE A 112 5.56 8.16 -16.38
N ARG A 113 6.69 8.15 -15.68
CA ARG A 113 6.76 8.65 -14.29
C ARG A 113 6.47 10.15 -14.22
N ALA A 114 6.96 10.94 -15.17
CA ALA A 114 6.70 12.36 -15.23
C ALA A 114 5.20 12.65 -15.47
N GLU A 115 4.55 11.90 -16.36
CA GLU A 115 3.10 11.99 -16.60
C GLU A 115 2.30 11.71 -15.31
N ILE A 116 2.61 10.59 -14.63
CA ILE A 116 1.97 10.23 -13.37
C ILE A 116 2.19 11.30 -12.30
N PHE A 117 3.41 11.83 -12.19
CA PHE A 117 3.77 12.75 -11.13
C PHE A 117 3.02 14.08 -11.20
N GLN A 118 2.80 14.62 -12.42
CA GLN A 118 2.01 15.84 -12.62
C GLN A 118 0.60 15.73 -12.02
N ASP A 119 0.01 14.54 -12.07
CA ASP A 119 -1.29 14.26 -11.49
C ASP A 119 -1.24 14.08 -9.97
N ILE A 120 -0.23 13.38 -9.46
CA ILE A 120 0.00 13.23 -8.02
C ILE A 120 0.18 14.59 -7.34
N GLU A 121 0.91 15.53 -7.96
CA GLU A 121 1.11 16.87 -7.41
C GLU A 121 -0.21 17.62 -7.18
N ARG A 122 -1.26 17.32 -7.96
CA ARG A 122 -2.57 17.96 -7.87
C ARG A 122 -3.59 17.14 -7.05
N CYS A 123 -3.22 15.92 -6.66
CA CYS A 123 -4.11 15.00 -5.95
C CYS A 123 -4.43 15.47 -4.52
N MET A 124 -5.72 15.61 -4.20
CA MET A 124 -6.23 15.96 -2.86
C MET A 124 -5.43 17.11 -2.19
N PRO A 125 -5.48 18.34 -2.75
CA PRO A 125 -4.63 19.45 -2.33
C PRO A 125 -4.85 19.88 -0.87
N ASP A 126 -6.06 19.67 -0.35
CA ASP A 126 -6.44 20.06 1.01
C ASP A 126 -5.96 19.08 2.09
N GLU A 127 -5.43 17.92 1.70
CA GLU A 127 -5.02 16.87 2.64
C GLU A 127 -3.48 16.81 2.76
N PRO A 128 -2.89 17.24 3.90
CA PRO A 128 -1.43 17.32 4.09
C PRO A 128 -0.69 16.00 3.87
N TYR A 129 -1.35 14.86 4.11
CA TYR A 129 -0.76 13.54 3.89
C TYR A 129 -0.26 13.35 2.45
N PHE A 130 -0.99 13.85 1.44
CA PHE A 130 -0.62 13.75 0.03
C PHE A 130 0.42 14.79 -0.42
N ARG A 131 0.79 15.71 0.47
CA ARG A 131 1.88 16.68 0.24
C ARG A 131 3.24 16.12 0.69
N GLN A 132 3.26 15.02 1.43
CA GLN A 132 4.49 14.40 1.90
C GLN A 132 5.24 13.73 0.75
N THR A 133 6.54 14.01 0.64
CA THR A 133 7.41 13.46 -0.41
C THR A 133 7.37 11.92 -0.45
N ASP A 134 7.38 11.27 0.71
CA ASP A 134 7.35 9.81 0.81
C ASP A 134 6.02 9.24 0.29
N THR A 135 4.89 9.89 0.60
CA THR A 135 3.56 9.50 0.09
C THR A 135 3.48 9.68 -1.42
N GLN A 136 3.97 10.80 -1.96
CA GLN A 136 4.00 11.05 -3.40
C GLN A 136 4.90 10.05 -4.14
N ARG A 137 6.08 9.74 -3.59
CA ARG A 137 6.97 8.71 -4.13
C ARG A 137 6.31 7.33 -4.10
N PHE A 138 5.63 7.00 -3.01
CA PHE A 138 4.90 5.75 -2.88
C PHE A 138 3.80 5.63 -3.95
N MET A 139 2.99 6.67 -4.12
CA MET A 139 1.95 6.70 -5.15
C MET A 139 2.53 6.57 -6.56
N LEU A 140 3.63 7.28 -6.84
CA LEU A 140 4.31 7.23 -8.12
C LEU A 140 4.83 5.82 -8.42
N ASP A 141 5.49 5.17 -7.46
CA ASP A 141 6.03 3.83 -7.63
C ASP A 141 4.90 2.80 -7.84
N VAL A 142 3.79 2.88 -7.09
CA VAL A 142 2.64 1.97 -7.26
C VAL A 142 2.01 2.11 -8.65
N LEU A 143 1.73 3.33 -9.09
CA LEU A 143 1.11 3.58 -10.40
C LEU A 143 2.07 3.22 -11.54
N PHE A 144 3.35 3.54 -11.40
CA PHE A 144 4.36 3.18 -12.38
C PHE A 144 4.47 1.66 -12.54
N ILE A 145 4.60 0.91 -11.44
CA ILE A 145 4.67 -0.56 -11.48
C ILE A 145 3.39 -1.14 -12.10
N PHE A 146 2.22 -0.60 -11.78
CA PHE A 146 0.97 -1.00 -12.42
C PHE A 146 1.02 -0.84 -13.95
N CYS A 147 1.58 0.25 -14.45
CA CYS A 147 1.74 0.48 -15.90
C CYS A 147 2.73 -0.50 -16.52
N LYS A 148 3.82 -0.86 -15.81
CA LYS A 148 4.83 -1.80 -16.30
C LYS A 148 4.30 -3.22 -16.45
N ILE A 149 3.40 -3.65 -15.55
CA ILE A 149 2.76 -4.97 -15.62
C ILE A 149 1.54 -5.00 -16.57
N ASN A 150 0.88 -3.86 -16.81
CA ASN A 150 -0.30 -3.73 -17.68
C ASN A 150 0.01 -2.78 -18.86
N GLN A 151 0.95 -3.16 -19.73
CA GLN A 151 1.46 -2.30 -20.82
C GLN A 151 0.41 -1.97 -21.88
N ASP A 152 -0.63 -2.79 -22.02
CA ASP A 152 -1.78 -2.57 -22.90
C ASP A 152 -2.72 -1.47 -22.39
N VAL A 153 -2.76 -1.26 -21.08
CA VAL A 153 -3.58 -0.23 -20.43
C VAL A 153 -2.78 1.07 -20.29
N GLY A 154 -1.54 0.98 -19.81
CA GLY A 154 -0.69 2.12 -19.47
C GLY A 154 -1.26 2.98 -18.34
N TYR A 155 -0.72 4.19 -18.19
CA TYR A 155 -1.29 5.18 -17.28
C TYR A 155 -2.47 5.89 -17.96
N ARG A 156 -3.49 6.24 -17.16
CA ARG A 156 -4.60 7.09 -17.58
C ARG A 156 -4.86 8.12 -16.49
N GLN A 157 -5.02 9.37 -16.90
CA GLN A 157 -5.40 10.46 -16.01
C GLN A 157 -6.63 10.06 -15.17
N GLY A 158 -6.52 10.26 -13.86
CA GLY A 158 -7.53 9.85 -12.87
C GLY A 158 -7.20 8.56 -12.11
N MET A 159 -6.24 7.74 -12.56
CA MET A 159 -5.84 6.55 -11.80
C MET A 159 -5.31 6.87 -10.39
N HIS A 160 -4.66 8.02 -10.22
CA HIS A 160 -4.24 8.53 -8.91
C HIS A 160 -5.42 8.81 -7.97
N GLU A 161 -6.58 9.22 -8.50
CA GLU A 161 -7.80 9.44 -7.71
C GLU A 161 -8.43 8.14 -7.21
N ILE A 162 -8.13 7.00 -7.85
CA ILE A 162 -8.50 5.67 -7.37
C ILE A 162 -7.54 5.22 -6.27
N LEU A 163 -6.24 5.44 -6.46
CA LEU A 163 -5.21 5.03 -5.50
C LEU A 163 -5.28 5.83 -4.18
N ALA A 164 -5.48 7.15 -4.26
CA ALA A 164 -5.48 8.04 -3.10
C ALA A 164 -6.44 7.61 -1.97
N PRO A 165 -7.73 7.33 -2.20
CA PRO A 165 -8.63 6.89 -1.13
C PRO A 165 -8.25 5.51 -0.55
N ILE A 166 -7.63 4.63 -1.34
CA ILE A 166 -7.10 3.35 -0.83
C ILE A 166 -5.98 3.61 0.16
N LEU A 167 -5.02 4.46 -0.19
CA LEU A 167 -3.91 4.80 0.70
C LEU A 167 -4.39 5.53 1.94
N TRP A 168 -5.30 6.49 1.79
CA TRP A 168 -5.85 7.22 2.92
C TRP A 168 -6.52 6.29 3.93
N VAL A 169 -7.35 5.35 3.47
CA VAL A 169 -8.02 4.39 4.36
C VAL A 169 -7.02 3.49 5.07
N VAL A 170 -5.95 3.06 4.39
CA VAL A 170 -4.88 2.25 5.00
C VAL A 170 -4.11 3.07 6.04
N GLU A 171 -3.77 4.33 5.74
CA GLU A 171 -3.04 5.21 6.65
C GLU A 171 -3.86 5.54 7.89
N GLN A 172 -5.14 5.83 7.74
CA GLN A 172 -6.02 6.12 8.87
C GLN A 172 -6.06 4.94 9.85
N ASP A 173 -6.19 3.71 9.34
CA ASP A 173 -6.21 2.48 10.12
C ASP A 173 -4.82 1.98 10.55
N SER A 174 -3.74 2.72 10.26
CA SER A 174 -2.39 2.35 10.68
C SER A 174 -2.20 2.54 12.19
N ILE A 175 -1.41 1.65 12.79
CA ILE A 175 -1.03 1.69 14.21
C ILE A 175 0.32 2.40 14.34
N ASP A 176 0.47 3.25 15.36
CA ASP A 176 1.76 3.84 15.68
C ASP A 176 2.79 2.74 16.01
N PRO A 177 3.92 2.64 15.28
CA PRO A 177 4.95 1.64 15.53
C PRO A 177 5.50 1.66 16.96
N ARG A 178 5.43 2.81 17.66
CA ARG A 178 5.89 2.97 19.05
C ARG A 178 5.01 2.20 20.04
N ASP A 179 3.71 2.12 19.77
CA ASP A 179 2.75 1.41 20.62
C ASP A 179 2.90 -0.12 20.51
N ILE A 180 3.43 -0.61 19.38
CA ILE A 180 3.73 -2.04 19.19
C ILE A 180 4.95 -2.45 20.03
N ASN A 181 5.97 -1.59 20.10
CA ASN A 181 7.21 -1.89 20.79
C ASN A 181 7.13 -1.72 22.31
N GLY A 182 6.22 -0.87 22.82
CA GLY A 182 5.98 -0.71 24.25
C GLY A 182 5.50 -1.99 24.92
N ASP A 183 4.56 -2.70 24.27
CA ASP A 183 3.93 -3.95 24.77
C ASP A 183 4.95 -5.09 24.92
N THR A 184 5.92 -5.20 24.00
CA THR A 184 6.99 -6.21 24.04
C THR A 184 7.96 -5.96 25.21
N THR A 185 8.28 -4.71 25.49
CA THR A 185 9.21 -4.37 26.59
C THR A 185 8.60 -4.49 27.98
N GLU A 186 7.28 -4.34 28.13
CA GLU A 186 6.59 -4.56 29.43
C GLU A 186 6.36 -6.05 29.72
N SER A 187 6.07 -6.85 28.70
CA SER A 187 5.91 -8.31 28.86
C SER A 187 7.23 -9.03 29.17
N GLU A 188 8.37 -8.53 28.67
CA GLU A 188 9.70 -9.02 29.07
C GLU A 188 10.07 -8.65 30.53
N LYS A 189 9.67 -7.47 31.01
CA LYS A 189 9.93 -7.04 32.40
C LYS A 189 9.13 -7.84 33.42
N GLN A 190 7.87 -8.17 33.13
CA GLN A 190 7.04 -9.00 34.03
C GLN A 190 7.53 -10.46 34.09
N THR A 191 8.06 -10.99 32.98
CA THR A 191 8.60 -12.35 32.93
C THR A 191 9.87 -12.51 33.77
N HIS A 192 10.69 -11.45 33.87
CA HIS A 192 11.89 -11.46 34.72
C HIS A 192 11.61 -11.26 36.21
N GLN A 193 10.52 -10.61 36.59
CA GLN A 193 10.20 -10.33 37.99
C GLN A 193 9.49 -11.49 38.70
N THR A 194 8.97 -12.48 37.96
CA THR A 194 8.27 -13.65 38.51
C THR A 194 9.21 -14.87 38.67
N ARG A 195 10.51 -14.71 38.39
CA ARG A 195 11.52 -15.78 38.38
C ARG A 195 12.65 -15.60 39.41
N SER A 196 12.48 -14.71 40.40
CA SER A 196 13.40 -14.54 41.54
C SER A 196 12.73 -14.90 42.85
#